data_AF-A0A925AT36-F1
#
_entry.id   AF-A0A925AT36-F1
#
_cell.length_a   1.000
_cell.length_b   1.000
_cell.length_c   1.000
_cell.angle_alpha   90.00
_cell.angle_beta   90.00
_cell.angle_gamma   90.00
#
_symmetry.space_group_name_H-M   'P 1'
#
loop_
_entity.id
_entity.type
_entity.pdbx_description
1 polymer ?
#
loop_
_entity_poly.entity_id
_entity_poly.type
_entity_poly.pdbx_seq_one_letter_code
_entity_poly.pdbx_strand_id
1 'polypeptide(L)'
;MKHVIGTFLPTPTSYRTSRILAAASIALTVACSDSSTGPVDEPNLKKHSASAEAPMIQRFVVNPAAATNETLGDHKINFPAGSICNPATSTYGIGEWDAPCEPLKTPITITATWWRDSATGQPVIAFEPALRFVPSADEKRWVTLHMRDKRVSRDMLRYDIRILWLYQGEWIDESITDATLETQSDGHNGRVYRRIKHFSGYLVTSGRTGVKAGGGVELEEPLLP
;
A
#
# COMPACT_ATOMS: atom_id res chain seq x y z
N MET A 1 1.04 23.14 50.81
CA MET A 1 1.12 21.66 50.83
C MET A 1 2.07 21.24 49.73
N LYS A 2 3.16 20.56 50.10
CA LYS A 2 4.26 20.17 49.20
C LYS A 2 3.95 18.79 48.60
N HIS A 3 3.95 18.66 47.28
CA HIS A 3 3.90 17.37 46.62
C HIS A 3 5.22 17.07 45.91
N VAL A 4 5.68 15.86 46.18
CA VAL A 4 7.00 15.31 45.91
C VAL A 4 7.03 14.74 44.49
N ILE A 5 8.04 15.12 43.72
CA ILE A 5 8.33 14.62 42.38
C ILE A 5 9.16 13.33 42.54
N GLY A 6 8.59 12.19 42.12
CA GLY A 6 9.30 10.91 42.05
C GLY A 6 9.87 10.67 40.66
N THR A 7 11.18 10.67 40.54
CA THR A 7 11.92 10.33 39.31
C THR A 7 12.11 8.82 39.20
N PHE A 8 11.55 8.20 38.17
CA PHE A 8 11.84 6.82 37.76
C PHE A 8 12.97 6.82 36.72
N LEU A 9 14.07 6.11 36.99
CA LEU A 9 15.12 5.84 36.03
C LEU A 9 14.92 4.44 35.43
N PRO A 10 14.99 4.26 34.09
CA PRO A 10 14.99 2.94 33.48
C PRO A 10 16.39 2.29 33.53
N THR A 11 16.41 1.00 33.89
CA THR A 11 17.60 0.14 33.87
C THR A 11 17.89 -0.40 32.46
N PRO A 12 19.17 -0.50 32.04
CA PRO A 12 19.53 -1.07 30.74
C PRO A 12 19.50 -2.61 30.77
N THR A 13 18.66 -3.22 29.92
CA THR A 13 18.69 -4.66 29.65
C THR A 13 19.69 -4.98 28.54
N SER A 14 20.73 -5.71 28.92
CA SER A 14 21.75 -6.33 28.07
C SER A 14 21.13 -7.45 27.21
N TYR A 15 21.24 -7.33 25.87
CA TYR A 15 20.93 -8.43 24.95
C TYR A 15 22.22 -9.11 24.48
N ARG A 16 22.33 -10.39 24.84
CA ARG A 16 23.42 -11.29 24.47
C ARG A 16 23.39 -11.59 22.96
N THR A 17 24.52 -11.36 22.33
CA THR A 17 24.91 -11.93 21.04
C THR A 17 25.05 -13.44 21.17
N SER A 18 24.35 -14.18 20.31
CA SER A 18 24.52 -15.63 20.17
C SER A 18 24.99 -15.91 18.75
N ARG A 19 26.28 -16.25 18.62
CA ARG A 19 26.88 -16.77 17.39
C ARG A 19 26.80 -18.28 17.46
N ILE A 20 26.17 -18.92 16.49
CA ILE A 20 26.25 -20.37 16.30
C ILE A 20 26.91 -20.63 14.94
N LEU A 21 27.96 -21.43 15.00
CA LEU A 21 28.86 -21.89 13.95
C LEU A 21 28.38 -23.22 13.34
N ALA A 22 28.66 -23.41 12.04
CA ALA A 22 28.98 -24.67 11.34
C ALA A 22 27.84 -25.74 11.23
N ALA A 23 27.78 -26.69 10.29
CA ALA A 23 28.71 -27.21 9.28
C ALA A 23 27.95 -28.04 8.20
N ALA A 24 28.68 -28.38 7.13
CA ALA A 24 28.73 -29.68 6.43
C ALA A 24 27.63 -30.14 5.45
N SER A 25 27.99 -30.08 4.15
CA SER A 25 28.05 -31.14 3.12
C SER A 25 27.25 -32.45 3.29
N ILE A 26 26.63 -32.97 2.21
CA ILE A 26 26.89 -34.32 1.60
C ILE A 26 25.83 -34.74 0.53
N ALA A 27 26.35 -35.38 -0.52
CA ALA A 27 25.81 -36.39 -1.45
C ALA A 27 24.80 -36.03 -2.57
N LEU A 28 25.32 -36.20 -3.79
CA LEU A 28 24.60 -36.56 -5.01
C LEU A 28 24.02 -37.98 -4.91
N THR A 29 22.77 -38.17 -5.34
CA THR A 29 22.34 -39.44 -5.94
C THR A 29 21.52 -39.13 -7.20
N VAL A 30 21.99 -39.67 -8.33
CA VAL A 30 21.27 -39.74 -9.60
C VAL A 30 20.48 -41.05 -9.56
N ALA A 31 19.16 -40.97 -9.71
CA ALA A 31 18.33 -42.12 -10.03
C ALA A 31 17.49 -41.78 -11.26
N CYS A 32 17.90 -42.33 -12.40
CA CYS A 32 17.05 -42.43 -13.58
C CYS A 32 15.93 -43.43 -13.25
N SER A 33 14.68 -43.01 -13.34
CA SER A 33 13.56 -43.94 -13.48
C SER A 33 12.89 -43.66 -14.81
N ASP A 34 13.20 -44.53 -15.77
CA ASP A 34 12.46 -44.67 -17.02
C ASP A 34 10.99 -44.93 -16.69
N SER A 35 10.15 -43.96 -17.01
CA SER A 35 8.70 -44.07 -16.89
C SER A 35 8.14 -44.20 -18.30
N SER A 36 7.62 -45.39 -18.59
CA SER A 36 6.91 -45.72 -19.82
C SER A 36 5.86 -44.66 -20.17
N THR A 37 6.06 -43.97 -21.30
CA THR A 37 5.10 -43.03 -21.86
C THR A 37 4.09 -43.78 -22.73
N GLY A 38 2.93 -44.09 -22.16
CA GLY A 38 1.71 -44.28 -22.96
C GLY A 38 1.21 -42.93 -23.50
N PRO A 39 0.47 -42.87 -24.61
CA PRO A 39 -0.19 -41.65 -25.06
C PRO A 39 -1.26 -41.27 -24.03
N VAL A 40 -0.92 -40.37 -23.11
CA VAL A 40 -1.87 -39.72 -22.22
C VAL A 40 -2.48 -38.59 -23.03
N ASP A 41 -3.79 -38.65 -23.26
CA ASP A 41 -4.56 -37.52 -23.80
C ASP A 41 -4.17 -36.25 -23.04
N GLU A 42 -3.53 -35.31 -23.74
CA GLU A 42 -3.18 -34.02 -23.17
C GLU A 42 -4.47 -33.37 -22.65
N PRO A 43 -4.60 -33.08 -21.34
CA PRO A 43 -5.65 -32.20 -20.89
C PRO A 43 -5.43 -30.89 -21.62
N ASN A 44 -6.41 -30.51 -22.43
CA ASN A 44 -6.47 -29.25 -23.15
C ASN A 44 -6.55 -28.12 -22.12
N LEU A 45 -5.40 -27.83 -21.50
CA LEU A 45 -5.19 -26.76 -20.56
C LEU A 45 -5.22 -25.51 -21.44
N LYS A 46 -6.43 -24.97 -21.61
CA LYS A 46 -6.65 -23.64 -22.15
C LYS A 46 -5.76 -22.72 -21.32
N LYS A 47 -4.57 -22.42 -21.84
CA LYS A 47 -3.71 -21.35 -21.33
C LYS A 47 -4.54 -20.10 -21.52
N HIS A 48 -5.30 -19.75 -20.48
CA HIS A 48 -5.78 -18.40 -20.30
C HIS A 48 -4.51 -17.58 -20.08
N SER A 49 -3.90 -17.17 -21.18
CA SER A 49 -2.88 -16.13 -21.18
C SER A 49 -3.58 -14.93 -20.56
N ALA A 50 -3.30 -14.67 -19.29
CA ALA A 50 -3.84 -13.53 -18.57
C ALA A 50 -3.24 -12.31 -19.27
N SER A 51 -3.98 -11.77 -20.24
CA SER A 51 -3.64 -10.50 -20.86
C SER A 51 -3.62 -9.49 -19.73
N ALA A 52 -2.45 -8.96 -19.41
CA ALA A 52 -2.33 -7.86 -18.46
C ALA A 52 -3.30 -6.75 -18.91
N GLU A 53 -4.19 -6.35 -18.01
CA GLU A 53 -5.12 -5.25 -18.28
C GLU A 53 -4.29 -3.97 -18.41
N ALA A 54 -4.50 -3.22 -19.49
CA ALA A 54 -3.77 -1.97 -19.70
C ALA A 54 -4.10 -0.99 -18.56
N PRO A 55 -3.10 -0.22 -18.06
CA PRO A 55 -3.35 0.75 -17.02
C PRO A 55 -4.29 1.84 -17.50
N MET A 56 -5.23 2.23 -16.64
CA MET A 56 -6.12 3.37 -16.85
C MET A 56 -5.51 4.61 -16.22
N ILE A 57 -5.64 5.77 -16.89
CA ILE A 57 -5.04 7.04 -16.47
C ILE A 57 -6.11 8.12 -16.46
N GLN A 58 -6.15 8.93 -15.41
CA GLN A 58 -7.01 10.11 -15.33
C GLN A 58 -6.27 11.28 -14.69
N ARG A 59 -6.43 12.47 -15.27
CA ARG A 59 -5.91 13.73 -14.72
C ARG A 59 -7.08 14.56 -14.21
N PHE A 60 -6.93 15.15 -13.04
CA PHE A 60 -7.95 16.00 -12.43
C PHE A 60 -7.30 17.15 -11.66
N VAL A 61 -8.06 18.21 -11.40
CA VAL A 61 -7.58 19.40 -10.71
C VAL A 61 -8.27 19.51 -9.35
N VAL A 62 -7.49 19.54 -8.28
CA VAL A 62 -8.01 19.75 -6.92
C VAL A 62 -7.86 21.21 -6.54
N ASN A 63 -8.96 21.87 -6.19
CA ASN A 63 -8.96 23.18 -5.58
C ASN A 63 -8.84 23.04 -4.06
N PRO A 64 -7.72 23.44 -3.42
CA PRO A 64 -7.52 23.22 -1.99
C PRO A 64 -8.45 24.05 -1.10
N ALA A 65 -9.13 25.06 -1.64
CA ALA A 65 -10.08 25.88 -0.89
C ALA A 65 -11.43 25.17 -0.63
N ALA A 66 -11.70 24.05 -1.32
CA ALA A 66 -12.96 23.33 -1.23
C ALA A 66 -12.75 21.82 -1.07
N ALA A 67 -13.69 21.16 -0.41
CA ALA A 67 -13.68 19.70 -0.37
C ALA A 67 -13.95 19.13 -1.77
N THR A 68 -13.14 18.17 -2.19
CA THR A 68 -13.18 17.58 -3.52
C THR A 68 -13.36 16.06 -3.42
N ASN A 69 -14.22 15.49 -4.26
CA ASN A 69 -14.46 14.05 -4.36
C ASN A 69 -14.23 13.61 -5.79
N GLU A 70 -13.19 12.82 -6.03
CA GLU A 70 -12.83 12.38 -7.38
C GLU A 70 -13.14 10.90 -7.56
N THR A 71 -13.74 10.57 -8.69
CA THR A 71 -14.01 9.20 -9.11
C THR A 71 -12.96 8.78 -10.14
N LEU A 72 -12.30 7.65 -9.88
CA LEU A 72 -11.15 7.14 -10.64
C LEU A 72 -11.50 5.72 -11.10
N GLY A 73 -12.28 5.62 -12.18
CA GLY A 73 -12.97 4.37 -12.54
C GLY A 73 -13.92 3.94 -11.41
N ASP A 74 -13.71 2.76 -10.85
CA ASP A 74 -14.49 2.27 -9.70
C ASP A 74 -13.95 2.74 -8.33
N HIS A 75 -12.75 3.31 -8.31
CA HIS A 75 -12.09 3.87 -7.13
C HIS A 75 -12.59 5.29 -6.85
N LYS A 76 -12.33 5.79 -5.64
CA LYS A 76 -12.66 7.15 -5.25
C LYS A 76 -11.58 7.70 -4.33
N ILE A 77 -11.32 9.00 -4.41
CA ILE A 77 -10.52 9.71 -3.42
C ILE A 77 -11.27 10.97 -2.93
N ASN A 78 -11.18 11.25 -1.64
CA ASN A 78 -11.75 12.44 -1.03
C ASN A 78 -10.63 13.33 -0.46
N PHE A 79 -10.66 14.62 -0.84
CA PHE A 79 -9.79 15.65 -0.29
C PHE A 79 -10.63 16.66 0.49
N PRO A 80 -10.50 16.74 1.81
CA PRO A 80 -11.04 17.85 2.57
C PRO A 80 -10.35 19.17 2.18
N ALA A 81 -11.02 20.30 2.39
CA ALA A 81 -10.42 21.62 2.16
C ALA A 81 -9.16 21.79 3.02
N GLY A 82 -8.08 22.32 2.43
CA GLY A 82 -6.80 22.55 3.10
C GLY A 82 -6.08 21.28 3.54
N SER A 83 -6.38 20.12 2.97
CA SER A 83 -5.76 18.83 3.35
C SER A 83 -4.43 18.53 2.66
N ILE A 84 -4.05 19.27 1.62
CA ILE A 84 -2.82 19.03 0.84
C ILE A 84 -1.72 19.97 1.34
N CYS A 85 -0.53 19.46 1.64
CA CYS A 85 0.63 20.30 1.93
C CYS A 85 1.12 21.02 0.67
N ASN A 86 1.63 22.24 0.83
CA ASN A 86 2.22 23.00 -0.27
C ASN A 86 3.56 22.38 -0.71
N PRO A 87 3.66 21.77 -1.91
CA PRO A 87 4.88 21.09 -2.36
C PRO A 87 6.06 22.04 -2.60
N ALA A 88 5.82 23.35 -2.74
CA ALA A 88 6.89 24.33 -2.87
C ALA A 88 7.66 24.56 -1.56
N THR A 89 7.06 24.24 -0.41
CA THR A 89 7.63 24.51 0.92
C THR A 89 7.78 23.25 1.77
N SER A 90 7.15 22.14 1.36
CA SER A 90 7.19 20.87 2.08
C SER A 90 8.15 19.90 1.41
N THR A 91 8.93 19.18 2.21
CA THR A 91 9.71 18.01 1.78
C THR A 91 8.84 16.76 1.72
N TYR A 92 9.35 15.71 1.07
CA TYR A 92 8.66 14.43 0.86
C TYR A 92 9.56 13.26 1.33
N GLY A 93 8.98 12.30 2.07
CA GLY A 93 9.68 11.11 2.56
C GLY A 93 9.08 10.56 3.85
N ILE A 94 9.53 9.37 4.28
CA ILE A 94 8.99 8.65 5.46
C ILE A 94 8.99 9.52 6.73
N GLY A 95 10.04 10.33 6.94
CA GLY A 95 10.14 11.23 8.09
C GLY A 95 9.24 12.46 8.02
N GLU A 96 8.58 12.72 6.89
CA GLU A 96 7.88 13.98 6.59
C GLU A 96 6.35 13.86 6.59
N TRP A 97 5.81 12.65 6.60
CA TRP A 97 4.35 12.44 6.48
C TRP A 97 3.56 13.02 7.65
N ASP A 98 4.13 12.99 8.85
CA ASP A 98 3.53 13.56 10.06
C ASP A 98 4.11 14.93 10.42
N ALA A 99 5.07 15.44 9.63
CA ALA A 99 5.65 16.75 9.85
C ALA A 99 4.62 17.85 9.54
N PRO A 100 4.50 18.89 10.36
CA PRO A 100 3.68 20.05 10.04
C PRO A 100 4.05 20.65 8.67
N CYS A 101 3.08 21.27 8.01
CA CYS A 101 3.29 21.93 6.72
C CYS A 101 2.29 23.07 6.53
N GLU A 102 2.64 24.00 5.65
CA GLU A 102 1.67 24.98 5.15
C GLU A 102 0.70 24.30 4.17
N PRO A 103 -0.62 24.46 4.35
CA PRO A 103 -1.59 23.97 3.38
C PRO A 103 -1.41 24.66 2.01
N LEU A 104 -1.59 23.89 0.95
CA LEU A 104 -1.60 24.39 -0.42
C LEU A 104 -2.77 25.39 -0.59
N LYS A 105 -2.50 26.52 -1.27
CA LYS A 105 -3.49 27.59 -1.49
C LYS A 105 -3.98 27.69 -2.93
N THR A 106 -3.26 27.08 -3.86
CA THR A 106 -3.54 27.13 -5.30
C THR A 106 -3.98 25.76 -5.81
N PRO A 107 -4.85 25.69 -6.84
CA PRO A 107 -5.21 24.42 -7.45
C PRO A 107 -3.99 23.62 -7.93
N ILE A 108 -4.09 22.30 -7.87
CA ILE A 108 -3.05 21.36 -8.32
C ILE A 108 -3.63 20.30 -9.22
N THR A 109 -2.91 19.98 -10.31
CA THR A 109 -3.25 18.87 -11.20
C THR A 109 -2.63 17.59 -10.67
N ILE A 110 -3.45 16.56 -10.52
CA ILE A 110 -3.04 15.22 -10.08
C ILE A 110 -3.33 14.25 -11.22
N THR A 111 -2.40 13.34 -11.47
CA THR A 111 -2.56 12.18 -12.35
C THR A 111 -2.74 10.95 -11.46
N ALA A 112 -3.79 10.17 -11.71
CA ALA A 112 -3.97 8.85 -11.11
C ALA A 112 -3.88 7.79 -12.20
N THR A 113 -3.13 6.72 -11.91
CA THR A 113 -2.97 5.55 -12.78
C THR A 113 -3.38 4.32 -12.01
N TRP A 114 -4.29 3.49 -12.53
CA TRP A 114 -4.74 2.28 -11.85
C TRP A 114 -4.84 1.08 -12.78
N TRP A 115 -4.59 -0.11 -12.24
CA TRP A 115 -4.57 -1.37 -12.96
C TRP A 115 -4.88 -2.53 -12.01
N ARG A 116 -4.95 -3.74 -12.55
CA ARG A 116 -4.90 -4.97 -11.75
C ARG A 116 -3.51 -5.57 -11.87
N ASP A 117 -2.92 -5.88 -10.73
CA ASP A 117 -1.69 -6.65 -10.69
C ASP A 117 -1.89 -7.98 -11.43
N SER A 118 -1.06 -8.27 -12.42
CA SER A 118 -1.27 -9.41 -13.32
C SER A 118 -1.03 -10.75 -12.64
N ALA A 119 -0.21 -10.78 -11.58
CA ALA A 119 0.10 -11.99 -10.83
C ALA A 119 -0.98 -12.33 -9.81
N THR A 120 -1.52 -11.33 -9.11
CA THR A 120 -2.44 -11.52 -7.97
C THR A 120 -3.89 -11.15 -8.29
N GLY A 121 -4.12 -10.39 -9.36
CA GLY A 121 -5.41 -9.81 -9.72
C GLY A 121 -5.88 -8.69 -8.79
N GLN A 122 -5.04 -8.27 -7.85
CA GLN A 122 -5.34 -7.24 -6.86
C GLN A 122 -5.36 -5.84 -7.50
N PRO A 123 -6.27 -4.94 -7.08
CA PRO A 123 -6.31 -3.59 -7.62
C PRO A 123 -5.14 -2.75 -7.09
N VAL A 124 -4.51 -2.02 -7.99
CA VAL A 124 -3.41 -1.09 -7.72
C VAL A 124 -3.78 0.30 -8.22
N ILE A 125 -3.42 1.34 -7.48
CA ILE A 125 -3.53 2.74 -7.91
C ILE A 125 -2.28 3.51 -7.51
N ALA A 126 -1.73 4.33 -8.41
CA ALA A 126 -0.62 5.22 -8.18
C ALA A 126 -1.00 6.66 -8.50
N PHE A 127 -0.37 7.61 -7.81
CA PHE A 127 -0.66 9.03 -7.95
C PHE A 127 0.61 9.83 -8.21
N GLU A 128 0.48 10.86 -9.05
CA GLU A 128 1.51 11.86 -9.33
C GLU A 128 0.90 13.28 -9.28
N PRO A 129 1.64 14.30 -8.83
CA PRO A 129 2.99 14.23 -8.27
C PRO A 129 3.01 13.61 -6.87
N ALA A 130 4.22 13.34 -6.35
CA ALA A 130 4.40 12.97 -4.95
C ALA A 130 3.95 14.13 -4.04
N LEU A 131 2.90 13.92 -3.27
CA LEU A 131 2.31 14.90 -2.35
C LEU A 131 2.17 14.30 -0.97
N ARG A 132 2.17 15.15 0.05
CA ARG A 132 1.80 14.78 1.42
C ARG A 132 0.62 15.61 1.92
N PHE A 133 -0.06 15.10 2.92
CA PHE A 133 -1.27 15.70 3.46
C PHE A 133 -1.01 16.35 4.81
N VAL A 134 -1.76 17.42 5.10
CA VAL A 134 -1.66 18.17 6.35
C VAL A 134 -2.03 17.24 7.51
N PRO A 135 -1.13 17.02 8.49
CA PRO A 135 -1.43 16.16 9.63
C PRO A 135 -2.63 16.68 10.44
N SER A 136 -3.52 15.78 10.84
CA SER A 136 -4.72 16.11 11.61
C SER A 136 -5.12 14.97 12.55
N ALA A 137 -5.55 15.34 13.76
CA ALA A 137 -6.27 14.43 14.66
C ALA A 137 -7.78 14.39 14.38
N ASP A 138 -8.32 15.37 13.65
CA ASP A 138 -9.72 15.38 13.19
C ASP A 138 -9.85 14.58 11.89
N GLU A 139 -10.62 13.49 11.94
CA GLU A 139 -10.87 12.57 10.84
C GLU A 139 -11.53 13.23 9.63
N LYS A 140 -12.33 14.29 9.87
CA LYS A 140 -13.00 15.05 8.79
C LYS A 140 -12.01 15.79 7.90
N ARG A 141 -10.75 15.92 8.32
CA ARG A 141 -9.66 16.55 7.56
C ARG A 141 -8.73 15.55 6.89
N TRP A 142 -9.01 14.24 6.99
CA TRP A 142 -8.19 13.21 6.37
C TRP A 142 -8.50 13.04 4.89
N VAL A 143 -7.45 12.93 4.09
CA VAL A 143 -7.57 12.42 2.73
C VAL A 143 -7.85 10.92 2.81
N THR A 144 -8.94 10.50 2.18
CA THR A 144 -9.40 9.10 2.24
C THR A 144 -9.42 8.50 0.83
N LEU A 145 -8.72 7.38 0.68
CA LEU A 145 -8.70 6.59 -0.54
C LEU A 145 -9.69 5.43 -0.39
N HIS A 146 -10.60 5.29 -1.35
CA HIS A 146 -11.52 4.17 -1.47
C HIS A 146 -11.16 3.34 -2.70
N MET A 147 -10.81 2.07 -2.50
CA MET A 147 -10.48 1.15 -3.57
C MET A 147 -11.58 0.11 -3.76
N ARG A 148 -12.00 -0.11 -5.00
CA ARG A 148 -12.98 -1.15 -5.33
C ARG A 148 -12.30 -2.51 -5.34
N ASP A 149 -12.77 -3.39 -4.46
CA ASP A 149 -12.51 -4.81 -4.54
C ASP A 149 -13.72 -5.58 -4.00
N LYS A 150 -14.58 -6.04 -4.93
CA LYS A 150 -15.81 -6.78 -4.59
C LYS A 150 -15.56 -8.10 -3.89
N ARG A 151 -14.38 -8.72 -4.08
CA ARG A 151 -14.06 -10.02 -3.49
C ARG A 151 -13.87 -9.87 -1.99
N VAL A 152 -13.05 -8.91 -1.60
CA VAL A 152 -12.63 -8.74 -0.21
C VAL A 152 -13.64 -7.94 0.59
N SER A 153 -14.28 -6.93 0.00
CA SER A 153 -15.21 -6.02 0.71
C SER A 153 -16.46 -6.70 1.30
N ARG A 154 -16.84 -7.89 0.85
CA ARG A 154 -18.04 -8.57 1.38
C ARG A 154 -17.82 -9.29 2.71
N ASP A 155 -16.57 -9.54 3.11
CA ASP A 155 -16.27 -10.39 4.27
C ASP A 155 -14.97 -9.97 4.97
N MET A 156 -14.98 -8.80 5.62
CA MET A 156 -13.80 -8.26 6.31
C MET A 156 -13.21 -9.22 7.36
N LEU A 157 -14.07 -9.83 8.17
CA LEU A 157 -13.65 -10.65 9.30
C LEU A 157 -12.91 -11.90 8.85
N ARG A 158 -13.16 -12.35 7.61
CA ARG A 158 -12.49 -13.51 7.03
C ARG A 158 -11.17 -13.19 6.35
N TYR A 159 -11.01 -11.98 5.79
CA TYR A 159 -9.98 -11.71 4.79
C TYR A 159 -8.79 -10.85 5.23
N ASP A 160 -8.71 -10.38 6.47
CA ASP A 160 -7.60 -9.55 7.00
C ASP A 160 -7.14 -8.50 5.98
N ILE A 161 -8.08 -7.65 5.56
CA ILE A 161 -7.91 -6.79 4.39
C ILE A 161 -7.03 -5.60 4.75
N ARG A 162 -6.10 -5.26 3.86
CA ARG A 162 -5.21 -4.10 4.01
C ARG A 162 -5.08 -3.37 2.68
N ILE A 163 -5.00 -2.05 2.76
CA ILE A 163 -4.44 -1.22 1.69
C ILE A 163 -2.99 -0.94 2.06
N LEU A 164 -2.07 -1.44 1.26
CA LEU A 164 -0.62 -1.25 1.42
C LEU A 164 -0.15 -0.09 0.53
N TRP A 165 0.97 0.54 0.86
CA TRP A 165 1.61 1.54 0.00
C TRP A 165 2.95 1.02 -0.53
N LEU A 166 3.39 1.52 -1.69
CA LEU A 166 4.63 1.11 -2.35
C LEU A 166 5.81 2.00 -1.95
N TYR A 167 6.88 1.39 -1.44
CA TYR A 167 8.15 2.05 -1.11
C TYR A 167 9.34 1.24 -1.59
N GLN A 168 10.19 1.81 -2.44
CA GLN A 168 11.42 1.13 -2.90
C GLN A 168 11.15 -0.30 -3.43
N GLY A 169 10.00 -0.51 -4.10
CA GLY A 169 9.59 -1.80 -4.64
C GLY A 169 8.90 -2.74 -3.64
N GLU A 170 8.74 -2.35 -2.38
CA GLU A 170 8.09 -3.15 -1.34
C GLU A 170 6.71 -2.59 -0.95
N TRP A 171 5.76 -3.48 -0.69
CA TRP A 171 4.43 -3.13 -0.18
C TRP A 171 4.43 -3.12 1.35
N ILE A 172 4.15 -1.95 1.94
CA ILE A 172 4.24 -1.70 3.39
C ILE A 172 2.85 -1.44 3.98
N ASP A 173 2.58 -2.03 5.14
CA ASP A 173 1.39 -1.76 5.96
C ASP A 173 1.72 -0.73 7.05
N GLU A 174 1.36 0.53 6.84
CA GLU A 174 1.56 1.59 7.85
C GLU A 174 0.61 1.46 9.05
N SER A 175 -0.49 0.69 8.92
CA SER A 175 -1.46 0.55 10.01
C SER A 175 -0.88 -0.19 11.22
N ILE A 176 0.22 -0.92 11.02
CA ILE A 176 0.97 -1.61 12.09
C ILE A 176 1.54 -0.60 13.09
N THR A 177 1.99 0.56 12.62
CA THR A 177 2.60 1.60 13.47
C THR A 177 1.67 2.79 13.71
N ASP A 178 0.64 2.97 12.87
CA ASP A 178 -0.37 4.01 13.02
C ASP A 178 -1.78 3.46 12.77
N ALA A 179 -2.52 3.20 13.86
CA ALA A 179 -3.89 2.68 13.81
C ALA A 179 -4.88 3.59 13.04
N THR A 180 -4.59 4.89 12.86
CA THR A 180 -5.45 5.77 12.06
C THR A 180 -5.43 5.46 10.56
N LEU A 181 -4.49 4.61 10.12
CA LEU A 181 -4.36 4.13 8.74
C LEU A 181 -4.98 2.75 8.52
N GLU A 182 -5.67 2.21 9.53
CA GLU A 182 -6.37 0.93 9.42
C GLU A 182 -7.37 0.93 8.26
N THR A 183 -7.37 -0.16 7.51
CA THR A 183 -8.27 -0.34 6.38
C THR A 183 -9.65 -0.76 6.85
N GLN A 184 -10.66 0.01 6.47
CA GLN A 184 -12.06 -0.25 6.73
C GLN A 184 -12.74 -0.76 5.46
N SER A 185 -13.90 -1.43 5.59
CA SER A 185 -14.70 -1.84 4.42
C SER A 185 -16.06 -1.18 4.40
N ASP A 186 -16.42 -0.79 3.19
CA ASP A 186 -17.77 -0.47 2.78
C ASP A 186 -18.30 -1.64 1.93
N GLY A 187 -18.74 -2.70 2.63
CA GLY A 187 -19.21 -3.93 1.98
C GLY A 187 -20.45 -3.73 1.10
N HIS A 188 -21.27 -2.73 1.41
CA HIS A 188 -22.45 -2.39 0.61
C HIS A 188 -22.04 -1.89 -0.78
N ASN A 189 -21.09 -0.95 -0.84
CA ASN A 189 -20.58 -0.43 -2.11
C ASN A 189 -19.44 -1.27 -2.67
N GLY A 190 -19.08 -2.38 -2.01
CA GLY A 190 -18.02 -3.29 -2.41
C GLY A 190 -16.64 -2.61 -2.51
N ARG A 191 -16.35 -1.73 -1.54
CA ARG A 191 -15.10 -0.96 -1.44
C ARG A 191 -14.41 -1.24 -0.12
N VAL A 192 -13.11 -0.99 -0.11
CA VAL A 192 -12.34 -0.77 1.11
C VAL A 192 -11.77 0.62 1.09
N TYR A 193 -11.53 1.20 2.26
CA TYR A 193 -11.04 2.55 2.37
C TYR A 193 -10.10 2.73 3.55
N ARG A 194 -9.20 3.70 3.43
CA ARG A 194 -8.33 4.13 4.53
C ARG A 194 -7.98 5.59 4.39
N ARG A 195 -7.58 6.20 5.51
CA ARG A 195 -6.77 7.41 5.51
C ARG A 195 -5.45 7.14 4.80
N ILE A 196 -4.99 8.10 4.00
CA ILE A 196 -3.63 8.15 3.46
C ILE A 196 -2.93 9.42 3.94
N LYS A 197 -1.60 9.39 4.11
CA LYS A 197 -0.79 10.55 4.53
C LYS A 197 0.00 11.19 3.39
N HIS A 198 0.16 10.47 2.30
CA HIS A 198 0.90 10.92 1.14
C HIS A 198 0.33 10.30 -0.14
N PHE A 199 0.94 10.60 -1.28
CA PHE A 199 0.70 9.92 -2.55
C PHE A 199 1.84 9.00 -2.89
N SER A 200 1.52 7.80 -3.33
CA SER A 200 2.44 6.75 -3.77
C SER A 200 1.66 5.78 -4.67
N GLY A 201 2.19 4.56 -4.87
CA GLY A 201 1.38 3.40 -5.22
C GLY A 201 0.62 2.84 -4.01
N TYR A 202 -0.57 2.30 -4.23
CA TYR A 202 -1.43 1.64 -3.25
C TYR A 202 -1.99 0.33 -3.81
N LEU A 203 -2.03 -0.72 -2.99
CA LEU A 203 -2.51 -2.06 -3.34
C LEU A 203 -3.51 -2.54 -2.31
N VAL A 204 -4.66 -3.10 -2.73
CA VAL A 204 -5.53 -3.85 -1.81
C VAL A 204 -5.06 -5.30 -1.74
N THR A 205 -4.78 -5.78 -0.54
CA THR A 205 -4.46 -7.19 -0.28
C THR A 205 -5.41 -7.83 0.73
N SER A 206 -5.46 -9.16 0.72
CA SER A 206 -6.20 -9.98 1.67
C SER A 206 -5.33 -11.16 2.12
N GLY A 207 -5.26 -11.41 3.41
CA GLY A 207 -4.60 -12.58 3.99
C GLY A 207 -3.75 -12.25 5.21
N ARG A 208 -3.75 -13.14 6.21
CA ARG A 208 -2.89 -13.05 7.38
C ARG A 208 -1.42 -13.02 6.93
N THR A 209 -0.73 -11.97 7.32
CA THR A 209 0.66 -11.64 6.96
C THR A 209 1.61 -12.83 7.06
N GLY A 210 1.89 -13.42 5.89
CA GLY A 210 3.01 -14.33 5.64
C GLY A 210 3.54 -14.23 4.20
N VAL A 211 2.86 -13.45 3.35
CA VAL A 211 3.30 -13.19 1.98
C VAL A 211 4.29 -12.03 2.05
N LYS A 212 5.60 -12.36 2.02
CA LYS A 212 6.54 -11.45 1.37
C LYS A 212 5.96 -11.22 -0.02
N ALA A 213 5.62 -9.98 -0.38
CA ALA A 213 5.23 -9.64 -1.74
C ALA A 213 6.47 -9.79 -2.66
N GLY A 214 6.92 -11.02 -2.83
CA GLY A 214 8.05 -11.42 -3.65
C GLY A 214 7.55 -11.59 -5.07
N GLY A 215 7.52 -10.47 -5.78
CA GLY A 215 7.07 -10.38 -7.15
C GLY A 215 7.03 -8.92 -7.56
N GLY A 216 8.13 -8.20 -7.33
CA GLY A 216 8.30 -6.86 -7.87
C GLY A 216 8.17 -6.93 -9.38
N VAL A 217 7.05 -6.44 -9.92
CA VAL A 217 7.05 -5.93 -11.28
C VAL A 217 7.94 -4.70 -11.19
N GLU A 218 9.11 -4.77 -11.82
CA GLU A 218 9.97 -3.63 -12.08
C GLU A 218 9.15 -2.63 -12.89
N LEU A 219 8.45 -1.74 -12.19
CA LEU A 219 7.95 -0.52 -12.78
C LEU A 219 9.23 0.26 -13.08
N GLU A 220 9.64 0.30 -14.35
CA GLU A 220 10.65 1.26 -14.80
C GLU A 220 10.27 2.60 -14.17
N GLU A 221 11.13 3.10 -13.27
CA GLU A 221 10.99 4.45 -12.75
C GLU A 221 10.88 5.35 -13.98
N PRO A 222 9.83 6.18 -14.12
CA PRO A 222 9.87 7.23 -15.11
C PRO A 222 11.08 8.07 -14.74
N LEU A 223 12.11 8.02 -15.59
CA LEU A 223 13.28 8.87 -15.50
C LEU A 223 12.78 10.32 -15.36
N LEU A 224 12.84 10.83 -14.14
CA LEU A 224 12.61 12.24 -13.88
C LEU A 224 13.72 13.01 -14.61
N PRO A 225 13.39 14.05 -15.39
CA PRO A 225 14.40 14.95 -15.95
C PRO A 225 15.12 15.75 -14.86
#